data_AF-A0A1M7PY44-F1
#
_entry.id   AF-A0A1M7PY44-F1
#
_cell.length_a   1.000
_cell.length_b   1.000
_cell.length_c   1.000
_cell.angle_alpha   90.00
_cell.angle_beta   90.00
_cell.angle_gamma   90.00
#
_symmetry.space_group_name_H-M   'P 1'
#
loop_
_entity.id
_entity.type
_entity.pdbx_description
1 polymer ?
#
loop_
_entity_poly.entity_id
_entity_poly.type
_entity_poly.pdbx_seq_one_letter_code
_entity_poly.pdbx_strand_id
1 'polypeptide(L)'
;MNTVFAMSALTGASLLSIAATDTLASSFSDRDKPFDQYHWVTTHNAYEKINQNLKEMPQQLSDGVRGFMLDLHTDDTQHGLNRIKVCHGSLACYGPWGKQLKNEFIPFLKENPNEVITMFLESHVTRDDLRQVFEALPELAEYSFHPASFNGDQWPTLAQMASSNNRLILLTDRWELEGSYVVGEKAVRVLYDQNWLVQNRWDTLGAVATNLLVFHDFSCPTRWREVPLSTRAVARETGKRWNRLFLMNQFHSATSTAMDSAAYDNNLTYLMRRTKRCGVTPNFIGINNYRNGDTLSYTRALSQGGIYLWEGPRADKTQDTVCVIPAETKTLSLPAEGCENDEAQSLSLSGIAKDTRITVFDSPRASLADDYAVIEVKRDIGIREDVIVHEFERTLETDDYRVDYFKYNGLNGKVSRVEIAVP
;
A
#
# COMPACT_ATOMS: atom_id res chain seq x y z
N MET A 1 28.03 -69.39 20.94
CA MET A 1 27.75 -67.99 21.32
C MET A 1 27.33 -67.26 20.05
N ASN A 2 26.01 -67.21 19.79
CA ASN A 2 25.45 -66.53 18.62
C ASN A 2 24.79 -65.24 19.12
N THR A 3 25.33 -64.10 18.73
CA THR A 3 24.77 -62.78 18.99
C THR A 3 23.76 -62.43 17.90
N VAL A 4 22.51 -62.26 18.32
CA VAL A 4 21.41 -61.75 17.50
C VAL A 4 21.46 -60.22 17.52
N PHE A 5 21.53 -59.59 16.35
CA PHE A 5 21.31 -58.15 16.18
C PHE A 5 19.81 -57.87 16.18
N ALA A 6 19.33 -57.06 17.13
CA ALA A 6 17.99 -56.47 17.10
C ALA A 6 18.08 -55.07 16.49
N MET A 7 17.56 -54.89 15.28
CA MET A 7 17.29 -53.57 14.71
C MET A 7 16.04 -53.00 15.37
N SER A 8 16.20 -51.90 16.10
CA SER A 8 15.06 -51.06 16.52
C SER A 8 14.79 -50.05 15.40
N ALA A 9 13.63 -50.15 14.77
CA ALA A 9 13.14 -49.17 13.81
C ALA A 9 12.64 -47.93 14.57
N LEU A 10 13.35 -46.82 14.45
CA LEU A 10 12.85 -45.49 14.84
C LEU A 10 11.94 -44.99 13.71
N THR A 11 10.64 -45.10 13.91
CA THR A 11 9.64 -44.38 13.10
C THR A 11 9.69 -42.89 13.47
N GLY A 12 10.53 -42.13 12.76
CA GLY A 12 10.50 -40.68 12.79
C GLY A 12 9.28 -40.18 12.01
N ALA A 13 8.20 -39.84 12.70
CA ALA A 13 7.14 -39.05 12.11
C ALA A 13 7.65 -37.61 11.94
N SER A 14 8.10 -37.28 10.72
CA SER A 14 8.33 -35.88 10.35
C SER A 14 7.00 -35.15 10.36
N LEU A 15 6.75 -34.37 11.40
CA LEU A 15 5.77 -33.29 11.38
C LEU A 15 6.25 -32.29 10.33
N LEU A 16 5.69 -32.38 9.12
CA LEU A 16 5.71 -31.26 8.18
C LEU A 16 4.92 -30.13 8.84
N SER A 17 5.64 -29.20 9.47
CA SER A 17 5.10 -27.88 9.77
C SER A 17 4.75 -27.24 8.43
N ILE A 18 3.47 -27.27 8.07
CA ILE A 18 2.93 -26.37 7.06
C ILE A 18 3.12 -24.99 7.66
N ALA A 19 4.15 -24.27 7.22
CA ALA A 19 4.21 -22.84 7.43
C ALA A 19 2.97 -22.28 6.73
N ALA A 20 1.93 -21.98 7.50
CA ALA A 20 0.93 -21.04 7.04
C ALA A 20 1.70 -19.76 6.74
N THR A 21 1.89 -19.46 5.46
CA THR A 21 2.22 -18.11 5.06
C THR A 21 1.02 -17.29 5.50
N ASP A 22 1.13 -16.62 6.64
CA ASP A 22 0.18 -15.59 7.04
C ASP A 22 0.17 -14.60 5.88
N THR A 23 -0.89 -14.70 5.08
CA THR A 23 -1.18 -13.71 4.07
C THR A 23 -1.37 -12.42 4.84
N LEU A 24 -0.65 -11.36 4.46
CA LEU A 24 -1.06 -10.01 4.81
C LEU A 24 -2.29 -9.69 3.94
N ALA A 25 -3.37 -10.45 4.14
CA ALA A 25 -4.70 -9.99 3.81
C ALA A 25 -4.81 -8.60 4.44
N SER A 26 -5.25 -7.60 3.67
CA SER A 26 -5.21 -6.21 4.12
C SER A 26 -6.29 -6.07 5.19
N SER A 27 -5.91 -6.40 6.41
CA SER A 27 -6.80 -6.49 7.56
C SER A 27 -7.00 -5.11 8.15
N PHE A 28 -7.39 -4.14 7.31
CA PHE A 28 -8.02 -2.93 7.83
C PHE A 28 -9.13 -3.40 8.78
N SER A 29 -8.96 -3.04 10.06
CA SER A 29 -9.86 -3.43 11.14
C SER A 29 -11.24 -2.80 10.93
N ASP A 30 -11.25 -1.55 10.45
CA ASP A 30 -12.44 -0.83 10.00
C ASP A 30 -12.65 -0.99 8.49
N ARG A 31 -13.84 -1.49 8.12
CA ARG A 31 -14.27 -1.71 6.72
C ARG A 31 -15.52 -0.89 6.35
N ASP A 32 -15.97 -0.04 7.26
CA ASP A 32 -17.18 0.76 7.12
C ASP A 32 -16.90 2.17 6.59
N LYS A 33 -15.63 2.52 6.40
CA LYS A 33 -15.26 3.74 5.68
C LYS A 33 -15.54 3.60 4.18
N PRO A 34 -15.91 4.69 3.49
CA PRO A 34 -15.92 4.76 2.03
C PRO A 34 -14.56 4.38 1.41
N PHE A 35 -14.57 3.74 0.24
CA PHE A 35 -13.35 3.31 -0.47
C PHE A 35 -12.33 4.44 -0.65
N ASP A 36 -12.77 5.68 -0.93
CA ASP A 36 -11.88 6.85 -1.10
C ASP A 36 -11.20 7.33 0.19
N GLN A 37 -11.41 6.66 1.32
CA GLN A 37 -10.72 6.92 2.60
C GLN A 37 -9.66 5.87 2.93
N TYR A 38 -9.40 4.94 2.03
CA TYR A 38 -8.30 3.99 2.13
C TYR A 38 -7.16 4.36 1.20
N HIS A 39 -5.99 3.85 1.58
CA HIS A 39 -4.73 4.13 0.94
C HIS A 39 -4.00 2.81 0.70
N TRP A 40 -3.47 2.62 -0.51
CA TRP A 40 -2.90 1.35 -0.93
C TRP A 40 -1.55 1.52 -1.60
N VAL A 41 -0.67 0.55 -1.33
CA VAL A 41 0.52 0.32 -2.14
C VAL A 41 0.07 -0.11 -3.54
N THR A 42 0.67 0.51 -4.55
CA THR A 42 0.49 0.18 -5.96
C THR A 42 1.84 -0.11 -6.59
N THR A 43 1.97 -1.23 -7.30
CA THR A 43 3.22 -1.59 -7.97
C THR A 43 3.23 -1.12 -9.43
N HIS A 44 4.24 -0.33 -9.79
CA HIS A 44 4.49 0.15 -11.15
C HIS A 44 5.06 -0.96 -12.03
N ASN A 45 4.48 -1.22 -13.20
CA ASN A 45 4.81 -2.36 -14.05
C ASN A 45 4.89 -3.66 -13.23
N ALA A 46 3.78 -4.02 -12.57
CA ALA A 46 3.76 -5.07 -11.55
C ALA A 46 4.27 -6.44 -12.03
N TYR A 47 4.26 -6.67 -13.35
CA TYR A 47 4.77 -7.87 -14.01
C TYR A 47 6.31 -7.88 -14.16
N GLU A 48 6.98 -6.74 -14.06
CA GLU A 48 8.44 -6.60 -14.19
C GLU A 48 9.14 -6.95 -12.87
N LYS A 49 9.53 -8.22 -12.73
CA LYS A 49 10.13 -8.74 -11.48
C LYS A 49 11.30 -7.92 -10.96
N ILE A 50 12.12 -7.35 -11.85
CA ILE A 50 13.29 -6.54 -11.47
C ILE A 50 12.85 -5.30 -10.68
N ASN A 51 11.75 -4.66 -11.10
CA ASN A 51 11.15 -3.53 -10.39
C ASN A 51 10.41 -3.94 -9.12
N GLN A 52 10.19 -5.22 -8.85
CA GLN A 52 9.32 -5.69 -7.77
C GLN A 52 10.05 -6.62 -6.80
N ASN A 53 11.31 -6.34 -6.46
CA ASN A 53 12.12 -7.16 -5.55
C ASN A 53 12.23 -8.64 -5.97
N LEU A 54 12.24 -8.88 -7.29
CA LEU A 54 12.20 -10.20 -7.93
C LEU A 54 10.93 -11.01 -7.59
N LYS A 55 9.85 -10.34 -7.18
CA LYS A 55 8.58 -10.97 -6.79
C LYS A 55 7.55 -10.88 -7.92
N GLU A 56 6.88 -12.00 -8.14
CA GLU A 56 5.72 -12.07 -9.03
C GLU A 56 4.47 -11.52 -8.33
N MET A 57 3.44 -11.20 -9.11
CA MET A 57 2.19 -10.63 -8.62
C MET A 57 1.50 -11.47 -7.51
N PRO A 58 1.54 -12.82 -7.49
CA PRO A 58 0.98 -13.59 -6.38
C PRO A 58 1.63 -13.25 -5.04
N GLN A 59 2.95 -13.01 -5.02
CA GLN A 59 3.63 -12.61 -3.80
C GLN A 59 3.31 -11.15 -3.45
N GLN A 60 3.24 -10.25 -4.43
CA GLN A 60 2.81 -8.86 -4.20
C GLN A 60 1.42 -8.81 -3.55
N LEU A 61 0.47 -9.61 -4.04
CA LEU A 61 -0.86 -9.78 -3.46
C LEU A 61 -0.78 -10.27 -2.01
N SER A 62 0.00 -11.33 -1.76
CA SER A 62 0.21 -11.88 -0.41
C SER A 62 0.83 -10.90 0.57
N ASP A 63 1.62 -9.93 0.08
CA ASP A 63 2.31 -8.93 0.88
C ASP A 63 1.47 -7.67 1.15
N GLY A 64 0.23 -7.61 0.63
CA GLY A 64 -0.68 -6.51 0.87
C GLY A 64 -0.78 -5.47 -0.26
N VAL A 65 -0.15 -5.69 -1.42
CA VAL A 65 -0.35 -4.84 -2.60
C VAL A 65 -1.78 -5.01 -3.12
N ARG A 66 -2.47 -3.89 -3.37
CA ARG A 66 -3.86 -3.87 -3.88
C ARG A 66 -4.05 -3.00 -5.13
N GLY A 67 -3.02 -2.25 -5.52
CA GLY A 67 -2.97 -1.57 -6.82
C GLY A 67 -1.92 -2.20 -7.74
N PHE A 68 -2.26 -2.41 -9.01
CA PHE A 68 -1.35 -3.01 -9.99
C PHE A 68 -1.37 -2.18 -11.28
N MET A 69 -0.22 -1.63 -11.68
CA MET A 69 -0.07 -0.97 -12.98
C MET A 69 0.42 -1.98 -14.00
N LEU A 70 -0.33 -2.13 -15.09
CA LEU A 70 -0.10 -3.15 -16.12
C LEU A 70 -0.15 -2.51 -17.52
N ASP A 71 0.85 -2.83 -18.33
CA ASP A 71 0.92 -2.39 -19.73
C ASP A 71 0.39 -3.53 -20.60
N LEU A 72 -0.77 -3.30 -21.20
CA LEU A 72 -1.44 -4.28 -22.04
C LEU A 72 -1.03 -4.09 -23.50
N HIS A 73 -0.54 -5.16 -24.12
CA HIS A 73 -0.24 -5.22 -25.55
C HIS A 73 -0.98 -6.35 -26.23
N THR A 74 -1.50 -6.08 -27.41
CA THR A 74 -2.10 -7.11 -28.26
C THR A 74 -1.04 -8.11 -28.70
N ASP A 75 -1.37 -9.40 -28.65
CA ASP A 75 -0.64 -10.46 -29.31
C ASP A 75 -1.44 -10.95 -30.52
N ASP A 76 -1.09 -10.43 -31.70
CA ASP A 76 -1.82 -10.73 -32.94
C ASP A 76 -1.71 -12.18 -33.39
N THR A 77 -0.79 -12.96 -32.80
CA THR A 77 -0.65 -14.40 -33.07
C THR A 77 -1.52 -15.27 -32.15
N GLN A 78 -2.17 -14.66 -31.15
CA GLN A 78 -2.97 -15.32 -30.13
C GLN A 78 -4.43 -14.85 -30.17
N HIS A 79 -5.30 -15.64 -29.54
CA HIS A 79 -6.73 -15.39 -29.44
C HIS A 79 -7.27 -15.72 -28.03
N GLY A 80 -8.49 -15.25 -27.74
CA GLY A 80 -9.18 -15.55 -26.49
C GLY A 80 -8.36 -15.17 -25.27
N LEU A 81 -8.18 -16.12 -24.34
CA LEU A 81 -7.42 -15.93 -23.10
C LEU A 81 -6.00 -15.40 -23.29
N ASN A 82 -5.36 -15.72 -24.42
CA ASN A 82 -3.98 -15.34 -24.70
C ASN A 82 -3.85 -14.09 -25.57
N ARG A 83 -4.96 -13.45 -25.97
CA ARG A 83 -4.99 -12.34 -26.92
C ARG A 83 -4.20 -11.11 -26.46
N ILE A 84 -4.10 -10.93 -25.15
CA ILE A 84 -3.39 -9.81 -24.53
C ILE A 84 -2.23 -10.36 -23.70
N LYS A 85 -1.07 -9.72 -23.84
CA LYS A 85 0.13 -9.95 -23.03
C LYS A 85 0.49 -8.70 -22.25
N VAL A 86 1.14 -8.88 -21.10
CA VAL A 86 1.73 -7.78 -20.35
C VAL A 86 3.19 -7.59 -20.75
N CYS A 87 3.56 -6.36 -21.12
CA CYS A 87 4.91 -6.06 -21.59
C CYS A 87 5.36 -4.65 -21.24
N HIS A 88 6.64 -4.48 -20.86
CA HIS A 88 7.24 -3.15 -20.84
C HIS A 88 7.69 -2.78 -22.25
N GLY A 89 6.87 -1.98 -22.94
CA GLY A 89 6.98 -1.73 -24.37
C GLY A 89 6.88 -3.02 -25.20
N SER A 90 7.41 -3.03 -26.42
CA SER A 90 7.32 -4.19 -27.33
C SER A 90 8.35 -5.30 -27.08
N LEU A 91 9.37 -5.05 -26.23
CA LEU A 91 10.57 -5.89 -26.13
C LEU A 91 10.59 -6.84 -24.92
N ALA A 92 9.96 -6.47 -23.80
CA ALA A 92 10.02 -7.25 -22.56
C ALA A 92 8.62 -7.69 -22.14
N CYS A 93 8.23 -8.92 -22.51
CA CYS A 93 6.90 -9.48 -22.25
C CYS A 93 6.94 -10.60 -21.21
N TYR A 94 5.94 -10.65 -20.34
CA TYR A 94 5.91 -11.52 -19.16
C TYR A 94 4.75 -12.52 -19.17
N GLY A 95 4.07 -12.64 -20.31
CA GLY A 95 3.06 -13.66 -20.57
C GLY A 95 1.64 -13.09 -20.76
N PRO A 96 0.65 -13.97 -20.96
CA PRO A 96 -0.71 -13.53 -21.25
C PRO A 96 -1.44 -12.99 -20.03
N TRP A 97 -2.05 -11.81 -20.16
CA TRP A 97 -2.80 -11.15 -19.10
C TRP A 97 -4.00 -11.99 -18.64
N GLY A 98 -4.72 -12.62 -19.58
CA GLY A 98 -5.83 -13.52 -19.25
C GLY A 98 -5.39 -14.68 -18.35
N LYS A 99 -4.18 -15.23 -18.55
CA LYS A 99 -3.66 -16.28 -17.66
C LYS A 99 -3.36 -15.75 -16.27
N GLN A 100 -2.83 -14.54 -16.14
CA GLN A 100 -2.59 -13.90 -14.84
C GLN A 100 -3.92 -13.65 -14.10
N LEU A 101 -4.93 -13.11 -14.79
CA LEU A 101 -6.28 -12.96 -14.24
C LEU A 101 -6.82 -14.29 -13.72
N LYS A 102 -6.75 -15.35 -14.54
CA LYS A 102 -7.28 -16.68 -14.24
C LYS A 102 -6.56 -17.38 -13.08
N ASN A 103 -5.23 -17.30 -13.06
CA ASN A 103 -4.42 -18.15 -12.17
C ASN A 103 -3.98 -17.43 -10.90
N GLU A 104 -4.05 -16.10 -10.85
CA GLU A 104 -3.48 -15.30 -9.76
C GLU A 104 -4.56 -14.43 -9.10
N PHE A 105 -5.23 -13.56 -9.87
CA PHE A 105 -6.15 -12.58 -9.31
C PHE A 105 -7.53 -13.15 -8.94
N ILE A 106 -8.14 -13.96 -9.81
CA ILE A 106 -9.44 -14.60 -9.51
C ILE A 106 -9.32 -15.53 -8.30
N PRO A 107 -8.32 -16.43 -8.20
CA PRO A 107 -8.12 -17.25 -7.01
C PRO A 107 -7.91 -16.42 -5.74
N PHE A 108 -7.09 -15.37 -5.80
CA PHE A 108 -6.88 -14.48 -4.67
C PHE A 108 -8.19 -13.83 -4.20
N LEU A 109 -9.00 -13.27 -5.11
CA LEU A 109 -10.29 -12.66 -4.76
C LEU A 109 -11.26 -13.68 -4.17
N LYS A 110 -11.24 -14.93 -4.64
CA LYS A 110 -12.06 -16.02 -4.10
C LYS A 110 -11.64 -16.40 -2.68
N GLU A 111 -10.34 -16.51 -2.43
CA GLU A 111 -9.78 -16.89 -1.13
C GLU A 111 -9.88 -15.75 -0.11
N ASN A 112 -9.90 -14.50 -0.58
CA ASN A 112 -9.90 -13.32 0.27
C ASN A 112 -11.15 -12.45 -0.02
N PRO A 113 -12.34 -12.82 0.51
CA PRO A 113 -13.62 -12.21 0.13
C PRO A 113 -13.78 -10.75 0.53
N ASN A 114 -12.91 -10.23 1.40
CA ASN A 114 -12.94 -8.85 1.89
C ASN A 114 -11.99 -7.92 1.14
N GLU A 115 -11.17 -8.46 0.23
CA GLU A 115 -10.13 -7.69 -0.46
C GLU A 115 -10.66 -7.09 -1.75
N VAL A 116 -10.28 -5.83 -1.99
CA VAL A 116 -10.54 -5.13 -3.25
C VAL A 116 -9.23 -4.94 -4.00
N ILE A 117 -9.23 -5.22 -5.30
CA ILE A 117 -8.08 -5.04 -6.18
C ILE A 117 -8.40 -3.97 -7.21
N THR A 118 -7.44 -3.07 -7.42
CA THR A 118 -7.49 -2.05 -8.48
C THR A 118 -6.36 -2.29 -9.48
N MET A 119 -6.71 -2.40 -10.76
CA MET A 119 -5.75 -2.48 -11.85
C MET A 119 -5.80 -1.21 -12.68
N PHE A 120 -4.64 -0.59 -12.89
CA PHE A 120 -4.44 0.55 -13.77
C PHE A 120 -3.79 0.05 -15.05
N LEU A 121 -4.47 0.22 -16.18
CA LEU A 121 -4.13 -0.40 -17.46
C LEU A 121 -3.62 0.66 -18.42
N GLU A 122 -2.30 0.68 -18.67
CA GLU A 122 -1.75 1.37 -19.84
C GLU A 122 -2.06 0.52 -21.08
N SER A 123 -2.92 1.04 -21.97
CA SER A 123 -3.66 0.18 -22.89
C SER A 123 -3.25 0.38 -24.35
N HIS A 124 -2.39 -0.51 -24.85
CA HIS A 124 -2.03 -0.65 -26.28
C HIS A 124 -2.86 -1.74 -26.98
N VAL A 125 -4.11 -1.90 -26.55
CA VAL A 125 -5.07 -2.92 -27.01
C VAL A 125 -6.35 -2.28 -27.56
N THR A 126 -7.15 -3.07 -28.27
CA THR A 126 -8.47 -2.68 -28.77
C THR A 126 -9.60 -3.19 -27.87
N ARG A 127 -10.82 -2.68 -28.09
CA ARG A 127 -12.02 -3.22 -27.43
C ARG A 127 -12.25 -4.71 -27.76
N ASP A 128 -11.93 -5.13 -28.97
CA ASP A 128 -12.09 -6.54 -29.36
C ASP A 128 -11.12 -7.44 -28.61
N ASP A 129 -9.88 -7.00 -28.40
CA ASP A 129 -8.89 -7.76 -27.64
C ASP A 129 -9.37 -8.00 -26.20
N LEU A 130 -9.89 -6.95 -25.53
CA LEU A 130 -10.48 -7.07 -24.19
C LEU A 130 -11.70 -8.00 -24.19
N ARG A 131 -12.59 -7.86 -25.18
CA ARG A 131 -13.76 -8.73 -25.34
C ARG A 131 -13.35 -10.20 -25.42
N GLN A 132 -12.35 -10.53 -26.26
CA GLN A 132 -11.87 -11.91 -26.40
C GLN A 132 -11.34 -12.49 -25.08
N VAL A 133 -10.60 -11.71 -24.29
CA VAL A 133 -10.11 -12.16 -22.98
C VAL A 133 -11.26 -12.36 -22.00
N PHE A 134 -12.21 -11.42 -21.93
CA PHE A 134 -13.34 -11.52 -21.00
C PHE A 134 -14.31 -12.64 -21.36
N GLU A 135 -14.61 -12.86 -22.64
CA GLU A 135 -15.42 -14.00 -23.10
C GLU A 135 -14.77 -15.35 -22.79
N ALA A 136 -13.43 -15.40 -22.76
CA ALA A 136 -12.68 -16.58 -22.34
C ALA A 136 -12.60 -16.76 -20.80
N LEU A 137 -13.04 -15.78 -20.02
CA LEU A 137 -13.05 -15.74 -18.55
C LEU A 137 -14.36 -15.15 -17.99
N PRO A 138 -15.53 -15.76 -18.28
CA PRO A 138 -16.82 -15.22 -17.82
C PRO A 138 -16.90 -15.07 -16.29
N GLU A 139 -16.17 -15.89 -15.52
CA GLU A 139 -16.10 -15.80 -14.06
C GLU A 139 -15.52 -14.48 -13.54
N LEU A 140 -14.79 -13.73 -14.36
CA LEU A 140 -14.25 -12.42 -13.98
C LEU A 140 -15.38 -11.42 -13.66
N ALA A 141 -16.52 -11.54 -14.36
CA ALA A 141 -17.68 -10.67 -14.15
C ALA A 141 -18.31 -10.82 -12.77
N GLU A 142 -18.04 -11.92 -12.05
CA GLU A 142 -18.48 -12.09 -10.66
C GLU A 142 -17.88 -11.06 -9.72
N TYR A 143 -16.67 -10.57 -10.03
CA TYR A 143 -15.91 -9.69 -9.16
C TYR A 143 -15.90 -8.23 -9.63
N SER A 144 -16.36 -7.97 -10.87
CA SER A 144 -16.19 -6.67 -11.50
C SER A 144 -16.91 -5.57 -10.72
N PHE A 145 -16.24 -4.44 -10.52
CA PHE A 145 -16.82 -3.27 -9.87
C PHE A 145 -17.71 -2.50 -10.84
N HIS A 146 -19.01 -2.41 -10.52
CA HIS A 146 -19.98 -1.62 -11.27
C HIS A 146 -20.43 -0.40 -10.45
N PRO A 147 -20.02 0.83 -10.81
CA PRO A 147 -20.45 2.02 -10.08
C PRO A 147 -21.97 2.19 -10.00
N ALA A 148 -22.70 1.73 -11.03
CA ALA A 148 -24.16 1.79 -11.08
C ALA A 148 -24.86 0.96 -9.97
N SER A 149 -24.17 -0.02 -9.37
CA SER A 149 -24.68 -0.83 -8.27
C SER A 149 -24.82 -0.04 -6.95
N PHE A 150 -24.26 1.17 -6.88
CA PHE A 150 -24.16 1.96 -5.65
C PHE A 150 -24.77 3.35 -5.84
N ASN A 151 -25.95 3.60 -5.26
CA ASN A 151 -26.70 4.85 -5.46
C ASN A 151 -26.28 6.01 -4.55
N GLY A 152 -25.38 5.76 -3.59
CA GLY A 152 -24.93 6.77 -2.63
C GLY A 152 -24.09 7.89 -3.27
N ASP A 153 -23.98 9.01 -2.55
CA ASP A 153 -23.20 10.18 -2.95
C ASP A 153 -21.70 10.07 -2.63
N GLN A 154 -21.32 8.99 -1.95
CA GLN A 154 -19.94 8.64 -1.63
C GLN A 154 -19.59 7.31 -2.26
N TRP A 155 -18.29 7.02 -2.35
CA TRP A 155 -17.86 5.66 -2.68
C TRP A 155 -18.49 4.64 -1.72
N PRO A 156 -18.81 3.43 -2.20
CA PRO A 156 -19.25 2.36 -1.30
C PRO A 156 -18.15 2.03 -0.29
N THR A 157 -18.56 1.49 0.85
CA THR A 157 -17.61 1.01 1.86
C THR A 157 -16.96 -0.29 1.42
N LEU A 158 -15.81 -0.66 2.00
CA LEU A 158 -15.18 -1.96 1.72
C LEU A 158 -16.13 -3.12 2.07
N ALA A 159 -16.87 -3.01 3.16
CA ALA A 159 -17.89 -3.99 3.54
C ALA A 159 -19.02 -4.11 2.49
N GLN A 160 -19.49 -2.98 1.94
CA GLN A 160 -20.51 -2.98 0.88
C GLN A 160 -19.97 -3.61 -0.41
N MET A 161 -18.75 -3.25 -0.83
CA MET A 161 -18.09 -3.83 -2.00
C MET A 161 -17.91 -5.34 -1.85
N ALA A 162 -17.54 -5.80 -0.65
CA ALA A 162 -17.41 -7.22 -0.34
C ALA A 162 -18.75 -7.96 -0.36
N SER A 163 -19.78 -7.40 0.26
CA SER A 163 -21.10 -8.02 0.34
C SER A 163 -21.76 -8.27 -1.04
N SER A 164 -21.44 -7.44 -2.03
CA SER A 164 -21.96 -7.55 -3.40
C SER A 164 -20.94 -8.05 -4.41
N ASN A 165 -19.77 -8.51 -3.93
CA ASN A 165 -18.64 -8.98 -4.73
C ASN A 165 -18.14 -8.00 -5.82
N ASN A 166 -18.37 -6.69 -5.65
CA ASN A 166 -17.89 -5.65 -6.56
C ASN A 166 -16.46 -5.23 -6.14
N ARG A 167 -15.47 -6.11 -6.36
CA ARG A 167 -14.14 -6.04 -5.73
C ARG A 167 -12.95 -5.98 -6.69
N LEU A 168 -13.18 -6.00 -8.00
CA LEU A 168 -12.16 -5.82 -9.02
C LEU A 168 -12.45 -4.54 -9.82
N ILE A 169 -11.65 -3.52 -9.60
CA ILE A 169 -11.71 -2.25 -10.32
C ILE A 169 -10.71 -2.28 -11.47
N LEU A 170 -11.19 -2.08 -12.70
CA LEU A 170 -10.36 -1.98 -13.90
C LEU A 170 -10.42 -0.54 -14.43
N LEU A 171 -9.30 0.16 -14.38
CA LEU A 171 -9.14 1.53 -14.88
C LEU A 171 -8.21 1.52 -16.09
N THR A 172 -8.62 2.12 -17.20
CA THR A 172 -7.82 2.22 -18.43
C THR A 172 -7.49 3.68 -18.73
N ASP A 173 -6.31 3.92 -19.30
CA ASP A 173 -5.87 5.23 -19.79
C ASP A 173 -6.48 5.62 -21.15
N ARG A 174 -7.30 4.74 -21.73
CA ARG A 174 -7.96 4.94 -23.04
C ARG A 174 -9.48 4.98 -22.93
N TRP A 175 -10.05 6.15 -23.22
CA TRP A 175 -11.51 6.35 -23.18
C TRP A 175 -12.27 5.43 -24.13
N GLU A 176 -11.66 5.01 -25.25
CA GLU A 176 -12.29 4.09 -26.21
C GLU A 176 -12.53 2.69 -25.64
N LEU A 177 -11.82 2.32 -24.56
CA LEU A 177 -11.94 1.04 -23.89
C LEU A 177 -12.94 1.08 -22.72
N GLU A 178 -13.44 2.26 -22.32
CA GLU A 178 -14.46 2.36 -21.28
C GLU A 178 -15.75 1.66 -21.72
N GLY A 179 -16.35 0.87 -20.82
CA GLY A 179 -17.67 0.32 -21.07
C GLY A 179 -17.95 -0.99 -20.35
N SER A 180 -19.14 -1.50 -20.60
CA SER A 180 -19.56 -2.83 -20.12
C SER A 180 -19.34 -3.85 -21.24
N TYR A 181 -18.62 -4.92 -20.93
CA TYR A 181 -18.32 -6.04 -21.80
C TYR A 181 -19.20 -7.21 -21.36
N VAL A 182 -20.27 -7.49 -22.10
CA VAL A 182 -21.24 -8.53 -21.75
C VAL A 182 -20.60 -9.91 -21.92
N VAL A 183 -20.63 -10.70 -20.85
CA VAL A 183 -20.12 -12.08 -20.81
C VAL A 183 -21.20 -12.97 -20.16
N GLY A 184 -21.91 -13.72 -21.01
CA GLY A 184 -23.11 -14.43 -20.58
C GLY A 184 -24.21 -13.46 -20.11
N GLU A 185 -24.72 -13.67 -18.90
CA GLU A 185 -25.76 -12.82 -18.29
C GLU A 185 -25.21 -11.64 -17.47
N LYS A 186 -23.87 -11.56 -17.34
CA LYS A 186 -23.17 -10.53 -16.57
C LYS A 186 -22.32 -9.66 -17.49
N ALA A 187 -21.62 -8.70 -16.92
CA ALA A 187 -20.68 -7.88 -17.66
C ALA A 187 -19.43 -7.61 -16.85
N VAL A 188 -18.29 -7.48 -17.52
CA VAL A 188 -17.09 -6.87 -16.95
C VAL A 188 -17.13 -5.37 -17.25
N ARG A 189 -16.98 -4.52 -16.24
CA ARG A 189 -16.90 -3.06 -16.39
C ARG A 189 -15.44 -2.60 -16.43
N VAL A 190 -15.11 -1.82 -17.45
CA VAL A 190 -13.85 -1.08 -17.56
C VAL A 190 -14.17 0.42 -17.47
N LEU A 191 -13.39 1.14 -16.67
CA LEU A 191 -13.59 2.57 -16.36
C LEU A 191 -12.47 3.41 -16.96
N TYR A 192 -12.79 4.55 -17.58
CA TYR A 192 -11.77 5.49 -18.06
C TYR A 192 -11.15 6.27 -16.90
N ASP A 193 -9.84 6.19 -16.71
CA ASP A 193 -9.14 6.71 -15.53
C ASP A 193 -9.41 8.21 -15.27
N GLN A 194 -9.31 9.07 -16.29
CA GLN A 194 -9.52 10.51 -16.15
C GLN A 194 -10.94 10.89 -15.71
N ASN A 195 -11.90 9.96 -15.74
CA ASN A 195 -13.23 10.20 -15.20
C ASN A 195 -13.31 9.97 -13.68
N TRP A 196 -12.42 9.14 -13.12
CA TRP A 196 -12.50 8.66 -11.73
C TRP A 196 -11.34 9.11 -10.85
N LEU A 197 -10.19 9.44 -11.42
CA LEU A 197 -8.99 9.78 -10.66
C LEU A 197 -8.33 11.09 -11.10
N VAL A 198 -7.42 11.56 -10.26
CA VAL A 198 -6.35 12.50 -10.59
C VAL A 198 -5.01 11.77 -10.47
N GLN A 199 -4.00 12.21 -11.22
CA GLN A 199 -2.67 11.62 -11.20
C GLN A 199 -1.62 12.73 -11.31
N ASN A 200 -0.48 12.59 -10.63
CA ASN A 200 0.68 13.42 -10.97
C ASN A 200 1.47 12.79 -12.12
N ARG A 201 2.34 13.57 -12.77
CA ARG A 201 3.23 13.03 -13.79
C ARG A 201 4.13 11.93 -13.22
N TRP A 202 4.38 10.91 -14.05
CA TRP A 202 5.14 9.72 -13.69
C TRP A 202 6.66 9.93 -13.70
N ASP A 203 7.15 10.91 -14.46
CA ASP A 203 8.57 11.06 -14.77
C ASP A 203 9.31 12.07 -13.88
N THR A 204 8.66 12.60 -12.84
CA THR A 204 9.20 13.74 -12.11
C THR A 204 10.32 13.35 -11.15
N LEU A 205 10.39 12.11 -10.65
CA LEU A 205 11.56 11.69 -9.87
C LEU A 205 12.84 11.65 -10.72
N GLY A 206 12.72 11.72 -12.04
CA GLY A 206 13.84 11.81 -12.96
C GLY A 206 14.07 10.51 -13.71
N ALA A 207 14.84 10.62 -14.79
CA ALA A 207 15.10 9.48 -15.68
C ALA A 207 16.11 8.47 -15.11
N VAL A 208 16.90 8.86 -14.11
CA VAL A 208 17.95 8.02 -13.52
C VAL A 208 17.58 7.73 -12.07
N ALA A 209 17.41 6.44 -11.76
CA ALA A 209 17.33 5.94 -10.40
C ALA A 209 18.72 6.04 -9.73
N THR A 210 18.83 6.77 -8.63
CA THR A 210 20.14 7.05 -7.99
C THR A 210 19.98 7.46 -6.55
N ASN A 211 20.87 6.98 -5.68
CA ASN A 211 20.92 7.36 -4.27
C ASN A 211 21.45 8.80 -4.00
N LEU A 212 21.39 9.68 -4.99
CA LEU A 212 21.85 11.06 -4.91
C LEU A 212 20.63 11.99 -4.99
N LEU A 213 20.28 12.59 -3.85
CA LEU A 213 19.10 13.46 -3.69
C LEU A 213 18.97 14.54 -4.78
N VAL A 214 20.09 15.08 -5.26
CA VAL A 214 20.11 16.16 -6.27
C VAL A 214 19.46 15.79 -7.62
N PHE A 215 19.33 14.49 -7.92
CA PHE A 215 18.69 14.03 -9.16
C PHE A 215 17.18 13.76 -9.01
N HIS A 216 16.64 13.85 -7.80
CA HIS A 216 15.22 13.65 -7.56
C HIS A 216 14.46 14.98 -7.65
N ASP A 217 13.43 15.02 -8.50
CA ASP A 217 12.43 16.08 -8.45
C ASP A 217 11.10 15.57 -7.84
N PHE A 218 10.97 15.82 -6.53
CA PHE A 218 9.74 15.55 -5.77
C PHE A 218 8.62 16.55 -6.06
N SER A 219 8.66 17.32 -7.16
CA SER A 219 7.50 18.08 -7.61
C SER A 219 6.31 17.14 -7.88
N CYS A 220 5.11 17.72 -7.84
CA CYS A 220 3.88 16.97 -8.06
C CYS A 220 2.96 17.67 -9.10
N PRO A 221 3.45 17.91 -10.32
CA PRO A 221 2.62 18.43 -11.40
C PRO A 221 1.54 17.43 -11.76
N THR A 222 0.34 17.93 -12.05
CA THR A 222 -0.76 17.12 -12.59
C THR A 222 -0.34 16.43 -13.89
N ARG A 223 -0.77 15.18 -14.09
CA ARG A 223 -0.59 14.45 -15.35
C ARG A 223 -1.43 15.06 -16.47
N TRP A 224 -2.67 15.43 -16.15
CA TRP A 224 -3.63 15.97 -17.11
C TRP A 224 -3.91 17.42 -16.77
N ARG A 225 -3.74 18.31 -17.75
CA ARG A 225 -3.95 19.76 -17.54
C ARG A 225 -5.42 20.08 -17.31
N GLU A 226 -6.29 19.31 -17.94
CA GLU A 226 -7.74 19.41 -17.92
C GLU A 226 -8.34 18.91 -16.60
N VAL A 227 -7.60 18.07 -15.88
CA VAL A 227 -8.00 17.52 -14.57
C VAL A 227 -6.88 17.78 -13.55
N PRO A 228 -6.75 19.02 -13.03
CA PRO A 228 -5.76 19.34 -11.99
C PRO A 228 -5.93 18.47 -10.74
N LEU A 229 -4.84 18.26 -9.97
CA LEU A 229 -4.88 17.48 -8.71
C LEU A 229 -5.91 18.00 -7.70
N SER A 230 -6.22 19.30 -7.71
CA SER A 230 -7.23 19.91 -6.84
C SER A 230 -8.67 19.56 -7.22
N THR A 231 -8.91 18.88 -8.33
CA THR A 231 -10.24 18.46 -8.79
C THR A 231 -10.79 17.39 -7.85
N ARG A 232 -11.82 17.73 -7.06
CA ARG A 232 -12.36 16.84 -6.02
C ARG A 232 -13.42 15.87 -6.50
N ALA A 233 -14.33 16.27 -7.36
CA ALA A 233 -15.44 15.41 -7.80
C ALA A 233 -15.09 14.65 -9.08
N VAL A 234 -15.57 13.40 -9.19
CA VAL A 234 -15.46 12.61 -10.42
C VAL A 234 -16.16 13.30 -11.59
N ALA A 235 -15.82 12.92 -12.83
CA ALA A 235 -16.38 13.53 -14.03
C ALA A 235 -17.92 13.41 -14.06
N ARG A 236 -18.62 14.40 -14.63
CA ARG A 236 -20.09 14.44 -14.64
C ARG A 236 -20.69 13.27 -15.40
N GLU A 237 -19.99 12.82 -16.42
CA GLU A 237 -20.29 11.70 -17.32
C GLU A 237 -20.38 10.37 -16.57
N THR A 238 -19.76 10.26 -15.39
CA THR A 238 -19.89 9.08 -14.52
C THR A 238 -21.28 8.94 -13.89
N GLY A 239 -22.06 10.04 -13.85
CA GLY A 239 -23.34 10.12 -13.14
C GLY A 239 -23.21 10.06 -11.61
N LYS A 240 -21.99 10.20 -11.06
CA LYS A 240 -21.73 10.15 -9.62
C LYS A 240 -21.34 11.51 -9.04
N ARG A 241 -21.51 11.65 -7.73
CA ARG A 241 -21.04 12.80 -6.92
C ARG A 241 -19.83 12.44 -6.04
N TRP A 242 -19.19 11.31 -6.32
CA TRP A 242 -18.09 10.77 -5.52
C TRP A 242 -16.84 11.64 -5.61
N ASN A 243 -15.97 11.52 -4.61
CA ASN A 243 -14.64 12.12 -4.70
C ASN A 243 -13.78 11.38 -5.73
N ARG A 244 -12.91 12.10 -6.43
CA ARG A 244 -11.84 11.52 -7.24
C ARG A 244 -10.85 10.84 -6.34
N LEU A 245 -10.41 9.67 -6.80
CA LEU A 245 -9.26 8.99 -6.22
C LEU A 245 -7.98 9.69 -6.68
N PHE A 246 -6.90 9.59 -5.92
CA PHE A 246 -5.58 10.07 -6.34
C PHE A 246 -4.59 8.90 -6.43
N LEU A 247 -4.04 8.67 -7.64
CA LEU A 247 -2.88 7.82 -7.86
C LEU A 247 -1.61 8.69 -7.91
N MET A 248 -0.78 8.59 -6.87
CA MET A 248 0.51 9.27 -6.82
C MET A 248 1.59 8.39 -7.44
N ASN A 249 2.20 8.85 -8.53
CA ASN A 249 3.37 8.19 -9.11
C ASN A 249 4.64 8.57 -8.35
N GLN A 250 5.27 7.60 -7.70
CA GLN A 250 6.47 7.70 -6.87
C GLN A 250 7.53 6.70 -7.36
N PHE A 251 7.96 6.86 -8.62
CA PHE A 251 9.01 6.04 -9.23
C PHE A 251 9.77 6.83 -10.29
N HIS A 252 10.94 6.33 -10.65
CA HIS A 252 11.75 6.80 -11.78
C HIS A 252 11.28 6.18 -13.09
N SER A 253 11.55 6.86 -14.22
CA SER A 253 11.25 6.32 -15.55
C SER A 253 12.15 5.14 -15.92
N ALA A 254 13.38 5.10 -15.39
CA ALA A 254 14.23 3.91 -15.48
C ALA A 254 13.94 2.98 -14.30
N THR A 255 14.21 1.69 -14.51
CA THR A 255 14.22 0.66 -13.46
C THR A 255 15.02 1.16 -12.25
N SER A 256 14.37 1.24 -11.09
CA SER A 256 15.04 1.61 -9.84
C SER A 256 15.55 0.39 -9.09
N THR A 257 16.61 0.59 -8.30
CA THR A 257 17.21 -0.48 -7.50
C THR A 257 16.60 -0.52 -6.10
N ALA A 258 16.69 -1.67 -5.43
CA ALA A 258 16.24 -1.79 -4.05
C ALA A 258 16.91 -0.78 -3.09
N MET A 259 18.18 -0.43 -3.33
CA MET A 259 18.90 0.56 -2.52
C MET A 259 18.39 1.99 -2.74
N ASP A 260 18.14 2.34 -4.00
CA ASP A 260 17.60 3.64 -4.39
C ASP A 260 16.21 3.86 -3.80
N SER A 261 15.31 2.89 -4.01
CA SER A 261 13.95 3.01 -3.53
C SER A 261 13.85 3.01 -2.00
N ALA A 262 14.73 2.29 -1.29
CA ALA A 262 14.78 2.38 0.18
C ALA A 262 15.28 3.73 0.69
N ALA A 263 16.23 4.36 0.01
CA ALA A 263 16.86 5.59 0.49
C ALA A 263 16.02 6.85 0.21
N TYR A 264 15.26 6.87 -0.89
CA TYR A 264 14.54 8.07 -1.33
C TYR A 264 13.10 7.79 -1.75
N ASP A 265 12.86 6.94 -2.76
CA ASP A 265 11.52 6.80 -3.34
C ASP A 265 10.46 6.42 -2.31
N ASN A 266 10.76 5.40 -1.51
CA ASN A 266 9.85 4.77 -0.58
C ASN A 266 10.18 5.13 0.88
N ASN A 267 11.21 5.93 1.14
CA ASN A 267 11.50 6.44 2.49
C ASN A 267 10.39 7.42 2.92
N LEU A 268 9.97 7.30 4.18
CA LEU A 268 8.82 8.04 4.72
C LEU A 268 8.96 9.55 4.58
N THR A 269 10.14 10.12 4.85
CA THR A 269 10.40 11.56 4.73
C THR A 269 10.02 12.07 3.35
N TYR A 270 10.42 11.35 2.31
CA TYR A 270 10.17 11.74 0.92
C TYR A 270 8.77 11.43 0.45
N LEU A 271 8.16 10.33 0.91
CA LEU A 271 6.74 10.03 0.69
C LEU A 271 5.84 11.14 1.26
N MET A 272 6.11 11.58 2.50
CA MET A 272 5.34 12.65 3.15
C MET A 272 5.58 14.01 2.49
N ARG A 273 6.82 14.32 2.10
CA ARG A 273 7.14 15.54 1.35
C ARG A 273 6.44 15.58 0.00
N ARG A 274 6.44 14.48 -0.75
CA ARG A 274 5.72 14.37 -2.04
C ARG A 274 4.22 14.57 -1.83
N THR A 275 3.63 13.84 -0.89
CA THR A 275 2.20 13.94 -0.53
C THR A 275 1.81 15.38 -0.19
N LYS A 276 2.59 16.06 0.65
CA LYS A 276 2.38 17.47 1.00
C LYS A 276 2.46 18.39 -0.22
N ARG A 277 3.43 18.18 -1.12
CA ARG A 277 3.59 18.97 -2.35
C ARG A 277 2.43 18.76 -3.33
N CYS A 278 1.85 17.56 -3.39
CA CYS A 278 0.67 17.28 -4.20
C CYS A 278 -0.59 18.01 -3.69
N GLY A 279 -0.66 18.35 -2.40
CA GLY A 279 -1.81 19.03 -1.79
C GLY A 279 -3.07 18.15 -1.67
N VAL A 280 -2.94 16.86 -1.96
CA VAL A 280 -3.99 15.84 -1.86
C VAL A 280 -3.36 14.55 -1.34
N THR A 281 -4.00 13.93 -0.36
CA THR A 281 -3.56 12.63 0.16
C THR A 281 -3.84 11.54 -0.88
N PRO A 282 -2.84 10.72 -1.26
CA PRO A 282 -3.01 9.72 -2.33
C PRO A 282 -3.76 8.50 -1.86
N ASN A 283 -4.79 8.08 -2.57
CA ASN A 283 -5.42 6.78 -2.36
C ASN A 283 -4.51 5.65 -2.82
N PHE A 284 -3.73 5.85 -3.87
CA PHE A 284 -2.79 4.86 -4.37
C PHE A 284 -1.40 5.49 -4.46
N ILE A 285 -0.40 4.81 -3.92
CA ILE A 285 1.01 5.22 -4.05
C ILE A 285 1.69 4.20 -4.96
N GLY A 286 1.89 4.59 -6.23
CA GLY A 286 2.56 3.82 -7.27
C GLY A 286 4.07 3.88 -7.09
N ILE A 287 4.72 2.73 -6.88
CA ILE A 287 6.16 2.63 -6.59
C ILE A 287 6.81 1.43 -7.29
N ASN A 288 8.14 1.46 -7.37
CA ASN A 288 8.98 0.30 -7.58
C ASN A 288 9.50 -0.24 -6.22
N ASN A 289 10.00 -1.46 -6.21
CA ASN A 289 10.64 -2.14 -5.08
C ASN A 289 9.77 -2.07 -3.81
N TYR A 290 8.52 -2.50 -3.92
CA TYR A 290 7.49 -2.32 -2.88
C TYR A 290 7.79 -2.90 -1.49
N ARG A 291 8.77 -3.82 -1.38
CA ARG A 291 9.24 -4.34 -0.07
C ARG A 291 10.31 -3.46 0.58
N ASN A 292 10.77 -2.42 -0.10
CA ASN A 292 11.76 -1.47 0.41
C ASN A 292 11.10 -0.17 0.84
N GLY A 293 11.55 0.36 1.98
CA GLY A 293 11.04 1.60 2.57
C GLY A 293 9.71 1.41 3.30
N ASP A 294 8.99 2.52 3.46
CA ASP A 294 7.90 2.69 4.43
C ASP A 294 6.51 2.67 3.81
N THR A 295 6.39 2.49 2.49
CA THR A 295 5.12 2.72 1.77
C THR A 295 3.96 1.86 2.32
N LEU A 296 4.23 0.61 2.73
CA LEU A 296 3.20 -0.26 3.31
C LEU A 296 2.72 0.28 4.67
N SER A 297 3.65 0.60 5.58
CA SER A 297 3.33 1.19 6.89
C SER A 297 2.64 2.54 6.73
N TYR A 298 3.10 3.37 5.79
CA TYR A 298 2.54 4.69 5.54
C TYR A 298 1.11 4.63 5.00
N THR A 299 0.83 3.78 4.01
CA THR A 299 -0.53 3.63 3.46
C THR A 299 -1.49 3.04 4.50
N ARG A 300 -1.04 2.12 5.35
CA ARG A 300 -1.83 1.65 6.49
C ARG A 300 -2.13 2.79 7.46
N ALA A 301 -1.11 3.56 7.84
CA ALA A 301 -1.26 4.68 8.77
C ALA A 301 -2.22 5.77 8.25
N LEU A 302 -2.17 6.09 6.95
CA LEU A 302 -3.12 7.02 6.33
C LEU A 302 -4.57 6.53 6.42
N SER A 303 -4.79 5.21 6.36
CA SER A 303 -6.13 4.61 6.35
C SER A 303 -6.73 4.44 7.76
N GLN A 304 -5.91 4.07 8.74
CA GLN A 304 -6.40 3.67 10.07
C GLN A 304 -5.82 4.47 11.24
N GLY A 305 -4.94 5.43 10.98
CA GLY A 305 -4.20 6.17 11.99
C GLY A 305 -2.78 5.64 12.16
N GLY A 306 -1.89 6.48 12.66
CA GLY A 306 -0.49 6.12 12.87
C GLY A 306 0.23 7.02 13.86
N ILE A 307 1.33 6.46 14.37
CA ILE A 307 2.30 7.09 15.24
C ILE A 307 3.54 7.35 14.39
N TYR A 308 3.89 8.61 14.21
CA TYR A 308 5.03 9.04 13.40
C TYR A 308 6.18 9.40 14.33
N LEU A 309 7.31 8.73 14.19
CA LEU A 309 8.53 9.03 14.94
C LEU A 309 9.40 9.99 14.13
N TRP A 310 10.01 10.95 14.82
CA TRP A 310 10.77 12.03 14.20
C TRP A 310 12.16 12.11 14.81
N GLU A 311 13.15 12.35 13.95
CA GLU A 311 14.55 12.52 14.35
C GLU A 311 14.71 13.81 15.18
N GLY A 312 14.07 14.90 14.76
CA GLY A 312 14.10 16.17 15.48
C GLY A 312 13.07 16.26 16.60
N PRO A 313 13.25 17.17 17.58
CA PRO A 313 12.23 17.47 18.57
C PRO A 313 11.00 18.14 17.92
N ARG A 314 9.85 18.06 18.57
CA ARG A 314 8.59 18.70 18.14
C ARG A 314 8.10 18.30 16.75
N ALA A 315 8.38 17.07 16.33
CA ALA A 315 8.05 16.58 14.99
C ALA A 315 8.58 17.51 13.88
N ASP A 316 9.87 17.86 13.94
CA ASP A 316 10.51 18.74 12.96
C ASP A 316 10.54 18.10 11.56
N LYS A 317 9.57 18.50 10.73
CA LYS A 317 9.39 18.01 9.35
C LYS A 317 10.52 18.42 8.38
N THR A 318 11.49 19.21 8.83
CA THR A 318 12.69 19.54 8.05
C THR A 318 13.78 18.47 8.18
N GLN A 319 13.75 17.69 9.26
CA GLN A 319 14.62 16.55 9.53
C GLN A 319 13.97 15.25 9.04
N ASP A 320 14.59 14.11 9.38
CA ASP A 320 14.08 12.81 9.00
C ASP A 320 12.84 12.38 9.81
N THR A 321 11.96 11.66 9.13
CA THR A 321 10.80 10.96 9.69
C THR A 321 11.17 9.50 9.86
N VAL A 322 11.80 9.20 11.00
CA VAL A 322 12.39 7.89 11.36
C VAL A 322 11.53 6.70 10.95
N CYS A 323 10.22 6.76 11.23
CA CYS A 323 9.23 5.88 10.61
C CYS A 323 7.80 6.24 11.02
N VAL A 324 6.86 5.44 10.51
CA VAL A 324 5.45 5.45 10.87
C VAL A 324 5.03 4.05 11.29
N ILE A 325 4.32 3.98 12.42
CA ILE A 325 3.73 2.74 12.92
C ILE A 325 2.20 2.88 12.84
N PRO A 326 1.49 2.02 12.09
CA PRO A 326 0.04 2.05 12.05
C PRO A 326 -0.59 1.90 13.44
N ALA A 327 -1.79 2.44 13.63
CA ALA A 327 -2.56 2.34 14.87
C ALA A 327 -3.03 0.90 15.12
N GLU A 328 -2.15 0.07 15.64
CA GLU A 328 -2.38 -1.33 15.98
C GLU A 328 -1.47 -1.76 17.14
N THR A 329 -1.85 -2.79 17.89
CA THR A 329 -0.98 -3.36 18.94
C THR A 329 0.25 -3.98 18.28
N LYS A 330 1.43 -3.49 18.65
CA LYS A 330 2.68 -3.87 17.99
C LYS A 330 3.88 -3.71 18.91
N THR A 331 4.86 -4.60 18.75
CA THR A 331 6.19 -4.48 19.37
C THR A 331 7.23 -4.47 18.26
N LEU A 332 8.08 -3.45 18.24
CA LEU A 332 9.17 -3.30 17.28
C LEU A 332 10.50 -3.19 18.03
N SER A 333 11.44 -4.08 17.74
CA SER A 333 12.85 -3.89 18.08
C SER A 333 13.54 -3.27 16.87
N LEU A 334 14.09 -2.08 17.02
CA LEU A 334 14.64 -1.30 15.93
C LEU A 334 16.09 -1.78 15.61
N PRO A 335 16.52 -1.70 14.33
CA PRO A 335 15.75 -1.25 13.17
C PRO A 335 14.77 -2.33 12.66
N ALA A 336 13.56 -1.93 12.28
CA ALA A 336 12.53 -2.85 11.77
C ALA A 336 11.45 -2.13 10.96
N GLU A 337 10.95 -2.76 9.89
CA GLU A 337 9.81 -2.27 9.09
C GLU A 337 9.93 -0.81 8.59
N GLY A 338 11.16 -0.41 8.22
CA GLY A 338 11.47 0.94 7.77
C GLY A 338 11.92 1.88 8.89
N CYS A 339 11.66 1.54 10.16
CA CYS A 339 12.17 2.28 11.32
C CYS A 339 13.67 2.15 11.52
N GLU A 340 14.35 3.28 11.60
CA GLU A 340 15.76 3.40 11.97
C GLU A 340 15.96 3.29 13.49
N ASN A 341 17.16 2.89 13.90
CA ASN A 341 17.53 2.69 15.30
C ASN A 341 18.28 3.92 15.83
N ASP A 342 18.02 4.32 17.07
CA ASP A 342 18.72 5.43 17.74
C ASP A 342 18.57 6.78 17.02
N GLU A 343 17.39 7.06 16.46
CA GLU A 343 17.13 8.33 15.79
C GLU A 343 15.98 9.12 16.42
N ALA A 344 14.93 8.45 16.88
CA ALA A 344 13.71 9.13 17.32
C ALA A 344 13.91 9.99 18.58
N GLN A 345 13.49 11.26 18.51
CA GLN A 345 13.49 12.21 19.62
C GLN A 345 12.09 12.71 19.97
N SER A 346 11.13 12.60 19.05
CA SER A 346 9.75 13.02 19.28
C SER A 346 8.78 12.18 18.45
N LEU A 347 7.48 12.35 18.69
CA LEU A 347 6.46 11.69 17.90
C LEU A 347 5.28 12.62 17.56
N SER A 348 4.53 12.27 16.53
CA SER A 348 3.18 12.83 16.32
C SER A 348 2.14 11.73 16.12
N LEU A 349 0.90 12.04 16.51
CA LEU A 349 -0.21 11.11 16.58
C LEU A 349 -1.33 11.57 15.65
N SER A 350 -1.87 10.64 14.86
CA SER A 350 -3.02 10.85 14.02
C SER A 350 -3.91 9.61 14.01
N GLY A 351 -5.21 9.76 14.23
CA GLY A 351 -6.14 8.62 14.23
C GLY A 351 -5.91 7.61 15.37
N ILE A 352 -5.47 8.07 16.55
CA ILE A 352 -5.15 7.19 17.68
C ILE A 352 -6.28 7.18 18.70
N ALA A 353 -6.72 5.99 19.09
CA ALA A 353 -7.78 5.83 20.08
C ALA A 353 -7.32 6.25 21.48
N LYS A 354 -8.27 6.77 22.27
CA LYS A 354 -8.09 7.00 23.70
C LYS A 354 -7.56 5.73 24.39
N ASP A 355 -6.77 5.89 25.45
CA ASP A 355 -6.20 4.83 26.27
C ASP A 355 -5.15 3.97 25.52
N THR A 356 -4.79 4.33 24.29
CA THR A 356 -3.60 3.78 23.62
C THR A 356 -2.36 4.13 24.43
N ARG A 357 -1.55 3.11 24.73
CA ARG A 357 -0.28 3.23 25.45
C ARG A 357 0.88 2.95 24.51
N ILE A 358 1.79 3.91 24.39
CA ILE A 358 3.01 3.83 23.58
C ILE A 358 4.19 3.87 24.53
N THR A 359 5.10 2.90 24.45
CA THR A 359 6.33 2.89 25.26
C THR A 359 7.54 2.86 24.34
N VAL A 360 8.45 3.81 24.52
CA VAL A 360 9.72 3.87 23.80
C VAL A 360 10.86 3.57 24.78
N PHE A 361 11.80 2.73 24.36
CA PHE A 361 12.93 2.27 25.19
C PHE A 361 14.26 2.54 24.48
N ASP A 362 15.27 2.92 25.27
CA ASP A 362 16.66 2.89 24.82
C ASP A 362 17.10 1.43 24.59
N SER A 363 16.75 0.54 25.51
CA SER A 363 17.11 -0.86 25.39
C SER A 363 16.26 -1.64 24.37
N PRO A 364 16.86 -2.38 23.42
CA PRO A 364 16.11 -3.26 22.49
C PRO A 364 15.39 -4.42 23.20
N ARG A 365 15.72 -4.66 24.47
CA ARG A 365 15.12 -5.72 25.30
C ARG A 365 14.07 -5.18 26.30
N ALA A 366 13.63 -3.94 26.14
CA ALA A 366 12.69 -3.28 27.06
C ALA A 366 13.17 -3.30 28.52
N SER A 367 14.48 -3.07 28.74
CA SER A 367 15.05 -2.98 30.07
C SER A 367 14.51 -1.74 30.80
N LEU A 368 13.80 -1.94 31.91
CA LEU A 368 13.35 -0.86 32.79
C LEU A 368 14.47 -0.27 33.67
N ALA A 369 15.67 -0.85 33.61
CA ALA A 369 16.87 -0.33 34.26
C ALA A 369 17.62 0.69 33.38
N ASP A 370 17.15 0.91 32.15
CA ASP A 370 17.66 1.91 31.21
C ASP A 370 16.61 3.01 30.98
N ASP A 371 16.89 3.98 30.10
CA ASP A 371 15.92 5.02 29.75
C ASP A 371 14.70 4.47 29.01
N TYR A 372 13.52 4.93 29.42
CA TYR A 372 12.28 4.71 28.69
C TYR A 372 11.25 5.80 28.98
N ALA A 373 10.29 5.97 28.07
CA ALA A 373 9.16 6.85 28.26
C ALA A 373 7.86 6.12 27.91
N VAL A 374 6.82 6.36 28.72
CA VAL A 374 5.47 5.87 28.50
C VAL A 374 4.59 7.06 28.11
N ILE A 375 3.94 6.96 26.95
CA ILE A 375 2.97 7.92 26.47
C ILE A 375 1.58 7.30 26.53
N GLU A 376 0.66 7.90 27.29
CA GLU A 376 -0.74 7.50 27.37
C GLU A 376 -1.61 8.53 26.65
N VAL A 377 -2.40 8.08 25.68
CA VAL A 377 -3.33 8.93 24.92
C VAL A 377 -4.62 9.14 25.73
N LYS A 378 -4.99 10.40 26.00
CA LYS A 378 -6.07 10.73 26.96
C LYS A 378 -7.44 10.94 26.32
N ARG A 379 -7.51 11.08 25.00
CA ARG A 379 -8.74 11.19 24.21
C ARG A 379 -8.57 10.57 22.83
N ASP A 380 -9.67 10.35 22.13
CA ASP A 380 -9.60 9.98 20.72
C ASP A 380 -9.00 11.12 19.91
N ILE A 381 -7.97 10.81 19.12
CA ILE A 381 -7.31 11.70 18.18
C ILE A 381 -7.84 11.39 16.79
N GLY A 382 -8.49 12.36 16.14
CA GLY A 382 -9.03 12.17 14.79
C GLY A 382 -7.95 11.89 13.75
N ILE A 383 -8.32 11.18 12.67
CA ILE A 383 -7.43 10.83 11.54
C ILE A 383 -6.88 12.05 10.77
N ARG A 384 -7.44 13.24 11.01
CA ARG A 384 -6.98 14.52 10.43
C ARG A 384 -6.30 15.43 11.44
N GLU A 385 -6.21 15.00 12.69
CA GLU A 385 -5.44 15.70 13.72
C GLU A 385 -3.96 15.27 13.64
N ASP A 386 -3.10 16.16 14.13
CA ASP A 386 -1.64 16.00 14.23
C ASP A 386 -1.22 16.47 15.62
N VAL A 387 -1.37 15.59 16.62
CA VAL A 387 -1.00 15.88 18.02
C VAL A 387 0.48 15.57 18.20
N ILE A 388 1.27 16.54 18.65
CA ILE A 388 2.72 16.42 18.75
C ILE A 388 3.13 16.16 20.20
N VAL A 389 3.84 15.06 20.42
CA VAL A 389 4.60 14.82 21.65
C VAL A 389 6.01 15.35 21.42
N HIS A 390 6.31 16.50 22.04
CA HIS A 390 7.48 17.30 21.67
C HIS A 390 8.85 16.65 21.91
N GLU A 391 8.96 15.77 22.90
CA GLU A 391 10.18 15.04 23.30
C GLU A 391 9.83 13.87 24.22
N PHE A 392 10.76 12.94 24.45
CA PHE A 392 10.54 11.81 25.37
C PHE A 392 11.10 12.02 26.79
N GLU A 393 12.03 12.96 26.98
CA GLU A 393 12.79 13.12 28.24
C GLU A 393 12.12 14.03 29.28
N ARG A 394 10.81 14.28 29.16
CA ARG A 394 10.08 15.16 30.07
C ARG A 394 8.74 14.55 30.49
N THR A 395 8.60 14.27 31.79
CA THR A 395 7.31 13.93 32.38
C THR A 395 6.39 15.15 32.34
N LEU A 396 5.26 15.02 31.64
CA LEU A 396 4.27 16.08 31.48
C LEU A 396 2.90 15.51 31.15
N GLU A 397 1.88 16.35 31.31
CA GLU A 397 0.51 15.99 30.99
C GLU A 397 -0.16 17.16 30.24
N THR A 398 -0.91 16.82 29.20
CA THR A 398 -1.76 17.73 28.42
C THR A 398 -3.20 17.22 28.42
N ASP A 399 -4.10 17.88 27.69
CA ASP A 399 -5.44 17.36 27.44
C ASP A 399 -5.45 16.16 26.48
N ASP A 400 -4.42 16.05 25.63
CA ASP A 400 -4.34 15.04 24.58
C ASP A 400 -3.59 13.77 25.03
N TYR A 401 -2.55 13.92 25.85
CA TYR A 401 -1.67 12.83 26.26
C TYR A 401 -0.96 13.07 27.60
N ARG A 402 -0.43 12.01 28.21
CA ARG A 402 0.52 12.06 29.34
C ARG A 402 1.83 11.37 28.94
N VAL A 403 2.97 11.94 29.30
CA VAL A 403 4.29 11.31 29.18
C VAL A 403 4.84 11.08 30.57
N ASP A 404 5.26 9.86 30.86
CA ASP A 404 6.01 9.46 32.05
C ASP A 404 7.41 9.02 31.62
N TYR A 405 8.43 9.84 31.92
CA TYR A 405 9.83 9.57 31.58
C TYR A 405 10.61 8.99 32.76
N PHE A 406 11.39 7.95 32.49
CA PHE A 406 12.24 7.26 33.46
C PHE A 406 13.70 7.34 32.99
N LYS A 407 14.51 8.04 33.79
CA LYS A 407 15.86 8.45 33.39
C LYS A 407 16.96 7.51 33.87
N TYR A 408 17.93 7.26 32.98
CA TYR A 408 19.25 6.71 33.29
C TYR A 408 20.38 7.57 32.70
N ASN A 409 20.55 7.62 31.38
CA ASN A 409 21.57 8.35 30.64
C ASN A 409 21.07 9.16 29.41
N GLY A 410 19.76 9.21 29.16
CA GLY A 410 19.09 9.98 28.10
C GLY A 410 18.52 9.09 26.99
N LEU A 411 17.33 9.42 26.49
CA LEU A 411 16.51 8.62 25.57
C LEU A 411 16.37 9.22 24.17
N ASN A 412 16.38 10.55 24.05
CA ASN A 412 16.17 11.22 22.77
C ASN A 412 17.31 10.85 21.80
N GLY A 413 16.97 10.26 20.65
CA GLY A 413 17.96 9.79 19.68
C GLY A 413 18.66 8.50 20.11
N LYS A 414 18.03 7.70 20.96
CA LYS A 414 18.51 6.36 21.37
C LYS A 414 17.41 5.31 21.41
N VAL A 415 16.23 5.62 20.87
CA VAL A 415 15.12 4.66 20.91
C VAL A 415 15.49 3.43 20.06
N SER A 416 15.61 2.27 20.72
CA SER A 416 15.85 0.97 20.05
C SER A 416 14.65 0.02 20.14
N ARG A 417 13.58 0.37 20.87
CA ARG A 417 12.35 -0.43 20.90
C ARG A 417 11.12 0.42 21.14
N VAL A 418 10.04 0.04 20.47
CA VAL A 418 8.72 0.66 20.60
C VAL A 418 7.68 -0.42 20.89
N GLU A 419 6.81 -0.16 21.85
CA GLU A 419 5.67 -1.00 22.19
C GLU A 419 4.39 -0.18 22.16
N ILE A 420 3.40 -0.64 21.41
CA ILE A 420 2.09 -0.01 21.28
C ILE A 420 1.05 -1.01 21.75
N ALA A 421 0.21 -0.59 22.69
CA ALA A 421 -0.98 -1.30 23.11
C ALA A 421 -2.19 -0.40 22.81
N VAL A 422 -3.00 -0.81 21.83
CA VAL A 422 -4.31 -0.17 21.58
C VAL A 422 -5.38 -0.80 22.49
N PRO A 423 -6.43 -0.06 22.88
CA PRO A 423 -7.49 -0.54 23.79
C PRO A 423 -8.29 -1.74 23.27
#